data_AF-A0A946IL31-F1
#
_entry.id   AF-A0A946IL31-F1
#
_cell.length_a   1.000
_cell.length_b   1.000
_cell.length_c   1.000
_cell.angle_alpha   90.00
_cell.angle_beta   90.00
_cell.angle_gamma   90.00
#
_symmetry.space_group_name_H-M   'P 1'
#
loop_
_entity.id
_entity.type
_entity.pdbx_description
1 polymer ?
#
loop_
_entity_poly.entity_id
_entity_poly.type
_entity_poly.pdbx_seq_one_letter_code
_entity_poly.pdbx_strand_id
1 'polypeptide(L)'
;MTEKKPGLFKRAFRILGNIFTTIRNVFSFLIFGFFILTIGGMFGDNLQPIPEKGALYLAPQGFLVDQKTYTDPFNQILFQDDQQNSETLVRDVVEAIDTALDDERITHLLLDTDYMAGGSLSKLEEIGLALKRFGAEKTIIAIGDNFTQSQYFLAAHANEIMLNPLGGVMITGFGSYRSYFKEALDNLKITMNIFRAGQYKSAVEPLMGNTMSPQVRDETQHLLGDLWQFYIAEIEDLRHLGTGTINDYANNLHLALADNGGDSAALAKEIGLIDVIATRSEIIGYLNDSIPGSEGEFDSIDMDSYLANIRLNTRQFSDKENQIALVVASGTIMDGQQPEGSIGGDTLADIFTDLREDETVKAVVLRIDSGGGSAFASEIIRDSINATRKKGIPVVVSMSGVAASGGYWIAAETDRILAMSTSITGSIGVWGVIPTIDQSLANLGVYSDGVGTTDISAMMEIDRPLSLQTKSIFQSGVDNIYTRFLELVANGRGSTPDDVHEIAQGRVWTGNQALVNGLVDELGDLNDAIEIAATLANLDDYQIDYRRKKMSPMETLLTEINGNVTKSLRNLGLNSNVKTGIPQSLQRYAKKIFGPLIMIDNLNDPRGLYLYCEDCPL
;
A
#
# COMPACT_ATOMS: atom_id res chain seq x y z
N MET A 1 -8.64 72.23 35.37
CA MET A 1 -8.74 70.88 35.95
C MET A 1 -7.68 70.01 35.30
N THR A 2 -6.64 69.63 36.04
CA THR A 2 -5.59 68.72 35.58
C THR A 2 -6.15 67.31 35.55
N GLU A 3 -6.27 66.70 34.37
CA GLU A 3 -6.64 65.29 34.25
C GLU A 3 -5.65 64.43 35.06
N LYS A 4 -6.14 63.82 36.15
CA LYS A 4 -5.36 62.87 36.93
C LYS A 4 -4.96 61.71 36.01
N LYS A 5 -3.66 61.64 35.67
CA LYS A 5 -3.06 60.52 34.95
C LYS A 5 -3.48 59.21 35.66
N PRO A 6 -4.08 58.24 34.94
CA PRO A 6 -4.56 57.01 35.57
C PRO A 6 -3.38 56.28 36.24
N GLY A 7 -3.60 55.80 37.46
CA GLY A 7 -2.58 55.09 38.24
C GLY A 7 -2.06 53.83 37.53
N LEU A 8 -0.85 53.40 37.89
CA LEU A 8 -0.12 52.28 37.27
C LEU A 8 -0.99 51.03 37.07
N PHE A 9 -1.78 50.63 38.08
CA PHE A 9 -2.71 49.50 37.99
C PHE A 9 -3.78 49.68 36.92
N LYS A 10 -4.41 50.86 36.84
CA LYS A 10 -5.44 51.15 35.82
C LYS A 10 -4.86 51.16 34.40
N ARG A 11 -3.58 51.53 34.25
CA ARG A 11 -2.86 51.42 32.97
C ARG A 11 -2.53 49.98 32.62
N ALA A 12 -2.07 49.18 33.58
CA ALA A 12 -1.78 47.76 33.38
C ALA A 12 -3.02 46.94 32.98
N PHE A 13 -4.15 47.12 33.68
CA PHE A 13 -5.42 46.47 33.32
C PHE A 13 -5.96 46.95 31.97
N ARG A 14 -5.75 48.21 31.58
CA ARG A 14 -6.13 48.70 30.25
C ARG A 14 -5.25 48.08 29.15
N ILE A 15 -3.96 47.88 29.40
CA ILE A 15 -3.05 47.20 28.47
C ILE A 15 -3.44 45.73 28.32
N LEU A 16 -3.69 45.02 29.43
CA LEU A 16 -4.18 43.63 29.41
C LEU A 16 -5.54 43.53 28.68
N GLY A 17 -6.49 44.41 28.99
CA GLY A 17 -7.79 44.45 28.32
C GLY A 17 -7.67 44.71 26.81
N ASN A 18 -6.75 45.59 26.39
CA ASN A 18 -6.45 45.81 24.98
C ASN A 18 -5.80 44.57 24.34
N ILE A 19 -4.86 43.89 25.02
CA ILE A 19 -4.26 42.64 24.55
C ILE A 19 -5.34 41.57 24.35
N PHE A 20 -6.21 41.34 25.34
CA PHE A 20 -7.33 40.39 25.21
C PHE A 20 -8.30 40.78 24.09
N THR A 21 -8.58 42.07 23.92
CA THR A 21 -9.45 42.56 22.84
C THR A 21 -8.77 42.36 21.48
N THR A 22 -7.46 42.61 21.37
CA THR A 22 -6.69 42.37 20.15
C THR A 22 -6.63 40.89 19.82
N ILE A 23 -6.32 40.02 20.79
CA ILE A 23 -6.32 38.56 20.61
C ILE A 23 -7.71 38.09 20.16
N ARG A 24 -8.77 38.54 20.84
CA ARG A 24 -10.15 38.19 20.46
C ARG A 24 -10.47 38.67 19.05
N ASN A 25 -10.13 39.90 18.70
CA ASN A 25 -10.43 40.44 17.37
C ASN A 25 -9.63 39.71 16.28
N VAL A 26 -8.35 39.43 16.51
CA VAL A 26 -7.53 38.60 15.60
C VAL A 26 -8.15 37.22 15.44
N PHE A 27 -8.53 36.57 16.54
CA PHE A 27 -9.20 35.27 16.51
C PHE A 27 -10.54 35.33 15.76
N SER A 28 -11.37 36.35 15.99
CA SER A 28 -12.61 36.56 15.25
C SER A 28 -12.38 36.82 13.76
N PHE A 29 -11.34 37.57 13.39
CA PHE A 29 -10.97 37.77 11.99
C PHE A 29 -10.44 36.49 11.33
N LEU A 30 -9.68 35.67 12.05
CA LEU A 30 -9.23 34.35 11.58
C LEU A 30 -10.41 33.42 11.34
N ILE A 31 -11.36 33.33 12.28
CA ILE A 31 -12.59 32.55 12.11
C ILE A 31 -13.41 33.07 10.94
N PHE A 32 -13.60 34.39 10.84
CA PHE A 32 -14.38 34.98 9.76
C PHE A 32 -13.72 34.74 8.39
N GLY A 33 -12.39 34.89 8.30
CA GLY A 33 -11.62 34.54 7.11
C GLY A 33 -11.73 33.06 6.76
N PHE A 34 -11.68 32.17 7.74
CA PHE A 34 -11.89 30.73 7.57
C PHE A 34 -13.26 30.39 7.02
N PHE A 35 -14.34 31.02 7.51
CA PHE A 35 -15.68 30.83 6.96
C PHE A 35 -15.80 31.38 5.54
N ILE A 36 -15.17 32.52 5.22
CA ILE A 36 -15.12 33.03 3.85
C ILE A 36 -14.40 32.04 2.92
N LEU A 37 -13.28 31.48 3.35
CA LEU A 37 -12.56 30.45 2.59
C LEU A 37 -13.42 29.18 2.44
N THR A 38 -14.11 28.74 3.49
CA THR A 38 -14.98 27.56 3.39
C THR A 38 -16.12 27.80 2.38
N ILE A 39 -16.81 28.94 2.48
CA ILE A 39 -17.93 29.29 1.57
C ILE A 39 -17.43 29.51 0.14
N GLY A 40 -16.28 30.17 -0.05
CA GLY A 40 -15.70 30.39 -1.38
C GLY A 40 -15.38 29.09 -2.12
N GLY A 41 -15.02 28.03 -1.40
CA GLY A 41 -14.67 26.72 -1.96
C GLY A 41 -15.90 25.96 -2.47
N MET A 42 -17.08 26.24 -1.90
CA MET A 42 -18.35 25.64 -2.31
C MET A 42 -18.83 26.12 -3.69
N PHE A 43 -18.32 27.26 -4.18
CA PHE A 43 -18.69 27.84 -5.48
C PHE A 43 -17.57 27.76 -6.52
N GLY A 44 -16.49 27.04 -6.22
CA GLY A 44 -15.23 27.08 -6.97
C GLY A 44 -14.92 25.83 -7.79
N ASP A 45 -15.92 25.19 -8.40
CA ASP A 45 -15.71 24.01 -9.24
C ASP A 45 -15.25 24.42 -10.65
N ASN A 46 -14.00 24.87 -10.77
CA ASN A 46 -13.31 24.86 -12.06
C ASN A 46 -12.69 23.47 -12.27
N LEU A 47 -13.52 22.51 -12.67
CA LEU A 47 -13.02 21.25 -13.24
C LEU A 47 -12.45 21.57 -14.61
N GLN A 48 -11.21 21.13 -14.87
CA GLN A 48 -10.64 21.24 -16.20
C GLN A 48 -11.52 20.43 -17.17
N PRO A 49 -12.05 21.04 -18.24
CA PRO A 49 -12.85 20.30 -19.21
C PRO A 49 -11.96 19.31 -19.97
N ILE A 50 -12.52 18.15 -20.32
CA ILE A 50 -11.84 17.20 -21.22
C ILE A 50 -11.68 17.89 -22.58
N PRO A 51 -10.45 17.96 -23.14
CA PRO A 51 -10.22 18.56 -24.45
C PRO A 51 -11.00 17.83 -25.55
N GLU A 52 -11.27 18.49 -26.68
CA GLU A 52 -11.94 17.82 -27.81
C GLU A 52 -11.08 16.70 -28.40
N LYS A 53 -9.76 16.91 -28.43
CA LYS A 53 -8.73 15.90 -28.70
C LYS A 53 -7.49 16.23 -27.89
N GLY A 54 -6.88 15.25 -27.25
CA GLY A 54 -5.66 15.47 -26.49
C GLY A 54 -5.06 14.20 -25.91
N ALA A 55 -4.14 14.39 -24.97
CA ALA A 55 -3.53 13.30 -24.20
C ALA A 55 -4.13 13.17 -22.80
N LEU A 56 -4.25 11.94 -22.32
CA LEU A 56 -4.35 11.68 -20.89
C LEU A 56 -2.95 11.81 -20.29
N TYR A 57 -2.75 12.79 -19.41
CA TYR A 57 -1.50 12.96 -18.68
C TYR A 57 -1.53 12.12 -17.41
N LEU A 58 -0.79 11.02 -17.45
CA LEU A 58 -0.70 10.04 -16.36
C LEU A 58 0.61 10.23 -15.61
N ALA A 59 0.53 10.90 -14.47
CA ALA A 59 1.68 11.23 -13.63
C ALA A 59 1.53 10.72 -12.19
N PRO A 60 1.64 9.40 -11.95
CA PRO A 60 1.48 8.83 -10.61
C PRO A 60 2.53 9.42 -9.64
N GLN A 61 2.06 9.83 -8.47
CA GLN A 61 2.90 10.42 -7.43
C GLN A 61 3.05 9.48 -6.24
N GLY A 62 4.27 9.42 -5.71
CA GLY A 62 4.59 8.64 -4.53
C GLY A 62 4.42 7.13 -4.74
N PHE A 63 3.97 6.42 -3.71
CA PHE A 63 3.82 4.96 -3.79
C PHE A 63 2.49 4.55 -4.41
N LEU A 64 2.52 3.49 -5.20
CA LEU A 64 1.32 2.82 -5.69
C LEU A 64 0.68 1.98 -4.57
N VAL A 65 -0.59 2.25 -4.27
CA VAL A 65 -1.32 1.62 -3.16
C VAL A 65 -2.72 1.16 -3.59
N ASP A 66 -3.23 0.13 -2.92
CA ASP A 66 -4.64 -0.31 -3.08
C ASP A 66 -5.61 0.49 -2.19
N GLN A 67 -5.09 1.09 -1.12
CA GLN A 67 -5.83 1.98 -0.21
C GLN A 67 -4.90 3.09 0.25
N LYS A 68 -5.38 4.34 0.22
CA LYS A 68 -4.64 5.48 0.78
C LYS A 68 -4.57 5.37 2.29
N THR A 69 -3.44 5.75 2.86
CA THR A 69 -3.24 5.82 4.31
C THR A 69 -4.18 6.86 4.91
N TYR A 70 -4.89 6.49 5.97
CA TYR A 70 -5.74 7.44 6.69
C TYR A 70 -4.89 8.54 7.31
N THR A 71 -5.24 9.78 7.00
CA THR A 71 -4.65 10.96 7.63
C THR A 71 -5.74 11.69 8.39
N ASP A 72 -5.51 11.90 9.69
CA ASP A 72 -6.46 12.56 10.56
C ASP A 72 -6.75 14.00 10.06
N PRO A 73 -8.02 14.38 9.80
CA PRO A 73 -8.37 15.69 9.26
C PRO A 73 -7.90 16.87 10.11
N PHE A 74 -7.83 16.72 11.43
CA PHE A 74 -7.34 17.77 12.31
C PHE A 74 -5.82 17.94 12.17
N ASN A 75 -5.08 16.84 12.05
CA ASN A 75 -3.65 16.88 11.74
C ASN A 75 -3.35 17.44 10.35
N GLN A 76 -4.18 17.14 9.34
CA GLN A 76 -4.05 17.75 8.00
C GLN A 76 -4.16 19.28 8.06
N ILE A 77 -5.11 19.82 8.83
CA ILE A 77 -5.32 21.27 8.97
C ILE A 77 -4.17 21.93 9.76
N LEU A 78 -3.67 21.29 10.81
CA LEU A 78 -2.64 21.86 11.68
C LEU A 78 -1.22 21.75 11.15
N PHE A 79 -0.88 20.61 10.54
CA PHE A 79 0.49 20.30 10.16
C PHE A 79 0.71 20.37 8.65
N GLN A 80 -0.34 20.57 7.83
CA GLN A 80 -0.27 20.55 6.36
C GLN A 80 0.61 19.40 5.87
N ASP A 81 0.35 18.20 6.38
CA ASP A 81 1.16 17.04 6.04
C ASP A 81 0.88 16.66 4.59
N ASP A 82 1.88 16.83 3.73
CA ASP A 82 1.82 16.67 2.27
C ASP A 82 1.69 15.18 1.84
N GLN A 83 1.29 14.30 2.78
CA GLN A 83 1.11 12.87 2.54
C GLN A 83 0.02 12.57 1.50
N GLN A 84 -0.88 13.52 1.23
CA GLN A 84 -1.91 13.34 0.21
C GLN A 84 -1.32 13.24 -1.21
N ASN A 85 -0.12 13.79 -1.44
CA ASN A 85 0.63 13.68 -2.69
C ASN A 85 1.68 12.55 -2.68
N SER A 86 1.70 11.69 -1.65
CA SER A 86 2.68 10.59 -1.54
C SER A 86 2.14 9.21 -1.91
N GLU A 87 0.88 9.11 -2.33
CA GLU A 87 0.23 7.84 -2.67
C GLU A 87 -0.72 7.99 -3.86
N THR A 88 -0.60 7.08 -4.82
CA THR A 88 -1.50 6.97 -5.98
C THR A 88 -2.23 5.63 -5.94
N LEU A 89 -3.54 5.65 -6.17
CA LEU A 89 -4.36 4.44 -6.16
C LEU A 89 -4.19 3.68 -7.48
N VAL A 90 -3.83 2.39 -7.40
CA VAL A 90 -3.67 1.53 -8.58
C VAL A 90 -4.97 1.46 -9.38
N ARG A 91 -6.11 1.29 -8.70
CA ARG A 91 -7.42 1.25 -9.37
C ARG A 91 -7.74 2.52 -10.16
N ASP A 92 -7.33 3.69 -9.66
CA ASP A 92 -7.65 4.96 -10.32
C ASP A 92 -6.79 5.09 -11.60
N VAL A 93 -5.54 4.65 -11.54
CA VAL A 93 -4.66 4.56 -12.72
C VAL A 93 -5.26 3.62 -13.77
N VAL A 94 -5.63 2.41 -13.37
CA VAL A 94 -6.23 1.41 -14.27
C VAL A 94 -7.57 1.90 -14.84
N GLU A 95 -8.48 2.41 -14.01
CA GLU A 95 -9.77 2.98 -14.44
C GLU A 95 -9.57 4.12 -15.44
N ALA A 96 -8.59 5.01 -15.21
CA ALA A 96 -8.31 6.10 -16.12
C ALA A 96 -7.81 5.62 -17.49
N ILE A 97 -6.89 4.64 -17.50
CA ILE A 97 -6.36 4.06 -18.73
C ILE A 97 -7.45 3.33 -19.52
N ASP A 98 -8.19 2.43 -18.85
CA ASP A 98 -9.24 1.63 -19.50
C ASP A 98 -10.39 2.52 -19.98
N THR A 99 -10.82 3.52 -19.21
CA THR A 99 -11.84 4.47 -19.67
C THR A 99 -11.35 5.30 -20.85
N ALA A 100 -10.09 5.73 -20.83
CA ALA A 100 -9.50 6.52 -21.91
C ALA A 100 -9.31 5.71 -23.20
N LEU A 101 -9.28 4.38 -23.13
CA LEU A 101 -9.25 3.51 -24.31
C LEU A 101 -10.48 3.74 -25.20
N ASP A 102 -11.67 3.78 -24.60
CA ASP A 102 -12.94 3.97 -25.32
C ASP A 102 -13.27 5.45 -25.62
N ASP A 103 -12.54 6.40 -25.04
CA ASP A 103 -12.80 7.82 -25.22
C ASP A 103 -12.13 8.39 -26.49
N GLU A 104 -12.90 8.69 -27.53
CA GLU A 104 -12.41 9.26 -28.79
C GLU A 104 -11.68 10.61 -28.63
N ARG A 105 -11.90 11.33 -27.52
CA ARG A 105 -11.21 12.58 -27.22
C ARG A 105 -9.77 12.34 -26.76
N ILE A 106 -9.51 11.17 -26.15
CA ILE A 106 -8.16 10.81 -25.74
C ILE A 106 -7.49 10.06 -26.89
N THR A 107 -6.46 10.68 -27.46
CA THR A 107 -5.72 10.15 -28.61
C THR A 107 -4.37 9.57 -28.22
N HIS A 108 -3.82 10.04 -27.11
CA HIS A 108 -2.51 9.66 -26.60
C HIS A 108 -2.57 9.48 -25.08
N LEU A 109 -1.63 8.70 -24.54
CA LEU A 109 -1.31 8.69 -23.12
C LEU A 109 0.11 9.23 -22.96
N LEU A 110 0.25 10.29 -22.15
CA LEU A 110 1.53 10.84 -21.77
C LEU A 110 1.88 10.32 -20.37
N LEU A 111 2.84 9.40 -20.30
CA LEU A 111 3.27 8.75 -19.07
C LEU A 111 4.49 9.47 -18.48
N ASP A 112 4.32 10.06 -17.30
CA ASP A 112 5.39 10.72 -16.55
C ASP A 112 5.55 10.07 -15.18
N THR A 113 6.62 9.30 -15.03
CA THR A 113 6.85 8.53 -13.80
C THR A 113 7.84 9.19 -12.84
N ASP A 114 8.34 10.40 -13.12
CA ASP A 114 9.42 11.04 -12.35
C ASP A 114 9.06 11.19 -10.85
N TYR A 115 7.78 11.39 -10.54
CA TYR A 115 7.27 11.58 -9.18
C TYR A 115 6.85 10.29 -8.48
N MET A 116 6.90 9.14 -9.17
CA MET A 116 6.56 7.85 -8.59
C MET A 116 7.71 7.33 -7.71
N ALA A 117 7.42 7.06 -6.44
CA ALA A 117 8.38 6.48 -5.51
C ALA A 117 8.56 4.96 -5.70
N GLY A 118 7.54 4.27 -6.22
CA GLY A 118 7.56 2.84 -6.55
C GLY A 118 6.25 2.12 -6.20
N GLY A 119 6.25 0.81 -6.36
CA GLY A 119 5.15 -0.10 -6.03
C GLY A 119 5.62 -1.54 -6.13
N SER A 120 4.89 -2.47 -5.49
CA SER A 120 5.18 -3.90 -5.63
C SER A 120 5.04 -4.33 -7.09
N LEU A 121 5.78 -5.36 -7.49
CA LEU A 121 5.79 -5.83 -8.89
C LEU A 121 4.39 -6.17 -9.41
N SER A 122 3.51 -6.73 -8.57
CA SER A 122 2.11 -7.02 -8.91
C SER A 122 1.29 -5.79 -9.28
N LYS A 123 1.53 -4.65 -8.62
CA LYS A 123 0.83 -3.39 -8.91
C LYS A 123 1.32 -2.79 -10.21
N LEU A 124 2.63 -2.93 -10.47
CA LEU A 124 3.23 -2.54 -11.74
C LEU A 124 2.73 -3.42 -12.87
N GLU A 125 2.61 -4.74 -12.65
CA GLU A 125 2.04 -5.72 -13.58
C GLU A 125 0.59 -5.35 -13.91
N GLU A 126 -0.25 -5.03 -12.91
CA GLU A 126 -1.65 -4.65 -13.12
C GLU A 126 -1.80 -3.37 -13.98
N ILE A 127 -1.01 -2.34 -13.70
CA ILE A 127 -0.98 -1.13 -14.53
C ILE A 127 -0.40 -1.46 -15.92
N GLY A 128 0.62 -2.32 -15.99
CA GLY A 128 1.23 -2.77 -17.24
C GLY A 128 0.22 -3.45 -18.17
N LEU A 129 -0.67 -4.29 -17.63
CA LEU A 129 -1.77 -4.89 -18.40
C LEU A 129 -2.69 -3.83 -19.00
N ALA A 130 -3.05 -2.79 -18.24
CA ALA A 130 -3.86 -1.68 -18.74
C ALA A 130 -3.11 -0.87 -19.82
N LEU A 131 -1.82 -0.57 -19.61
CA LEU A 131 -0.98 0.10 -20.59
C LEU A 131 -0.83 -0.73 -21.87
N LYS A 132 -0.72 -2.06 -21.77
CA LYS A 132 -0.63 -2.97 -22.92
C LYS A 132 -1.93 -2.97 -23.74
N ARG A 133 -3.10 -2.94 -23.08
CA ARG A 133 -4.39 -2.77 -23.76
C ARG A 133 -4.45 -1.43 -24.49
N PHE A 134 -4.10 -0.35 -23.81
CA PHE A 134 -4.12 1.00 -24.40
C PHE A 134 -3.15 1.12 -25.59
N GLY A 135 -1.91 0.66 -25.42
CA GLY A 135 -0.84 0.71 -26.42
C GLY A 135 -1.10 -0.13 -27.68
N ALA A 136 -2.07 -1.06 -27.62
CA ALA A 136 -2.51 -1.83 -28.78
C ALA A 136 -3.39 -1.01 -29.74
N GLU A 137 -4.04 0.06 -29.25
CA GLU A 137 -4.99 0.86 -30.02
C GLU A 137 -4.57 2.34 -30.16
N LYS A 138 -3.89 2.88 -29.15
CA LYS A 138 -3.53 4.29 -29.05
C LYS A 138 -2.07 4.45 -28.64
N THR A 139 -1.50 5.62 -28.95
CA THR A 139 -0.08 5.88 -28.72
C THR A 139 0.20 6.24 -27.26
N ILE A 140 1.22 5.62 -26.68
CA ILE A 140 1.78 5.95 -25.38
C ILE A 140 3.16 6.58 -25.58
N ILE A 141 3.37 7.76 -24.99
CA ILE A 141 4.66 8.45 -24.93
C ILE A 141 5.09 8.50 -23.47
N ALA A 142 6.23 7.91 -23.13
CA ALA A 142 6.83 8.03 -21.81
C ALA A 142 7.90 9.12 -21.81
N ILE A 143 7.85 9.99 -20.81
CA ILE A 143 8.84 11.04 -20.59
C ILE A 143 9.42 10.90 -19.19
N GLY A 144 10.71 11.22 -19.04
CA GLY A 144 11.33 11.22 -17.72
C GLY A 144 12.69 11.90 -17.72
N ASP A 145 13.05 12.48 -16.58
CA ASP A 145 14.42 12.88 -16.32
C ASP A 145 15.28 11.68 -15.94
N ASN A 146 14.71 10.71 -15.21
CA ASN A 146 15.36 9.45 -14.84
C ASN A 146 14.30 8.36 -14.67
N PHE A 147 14.69 7.12 -14.92
CA PHE A 147 13.84 5.97 -14.61
C PHE A 147 14.52 5.06 -13.59
N THR A 148 13.91 4.92 -12.42
CA THR A 148 14.18 3.81 -11.50
C THR A 148 13.59 2.50 -12.05
N GLN A 149 13.94 1.36 -11.46
CA GLN A 149 13.47 0.05 -11.89
C GLN A 149 11.94 -0.05 -11.98
N SER A 150 11.21 0.49 -10.99
CA SER A 150 9.73 0.50 -10.99
C SER A 150 9.15 1.48 -12.00
N GLN A 151 9.74 2.67 -12.13
CA GLN A 151 9.35 3.68 -13.11
C GLN A 151 9.53 3.16 -14.54
N TYR A 152 10.68 2.53 -14.79
CA TYR A 152 11.01 1.95 -16.08
C TYR A 152 10.10 0.79 -16.47
N PHE A 153 9.62 -0.01 -15.50
CA PHE A 153 8.66 -1.08 -15.78
C PHE A 153 7.40 -0.56 -16.46
N LEU A 154 6.86 0.57 -15.98
CA LEU A 154 5.71 1.21 -16.62
C LEU A 154 6.11 1.88 -17.93
N ALA A 155 7.22 2.63 -17.95
CA ALA A 155 7.69 3.35 -19.13
C ALA A 155 8.00 2.42 -20.33
N ALA A 156 8.44 1.19 -20.09
CA ALA A 156 8.73 0.20 -21.12
C ALA A 156 7.52 -0.17 -21.99
N HIS A 157 6.30 0.05 -21.50
CA HIS A 157 5.07 -0.18 -22.26
C HIS A 157 4.80 0.93 -23.30
N ALA A 158 5.55 2.03 -23.28
CA ALA A 158 5.37 3.12 -24.22
C ALA A 158 5.87 2.79 -25.62
N ASN A 159 5.19 3.34 -26.63
CA ASN A 159 5.65 3.27 -28.01
C ASN A 159 6.94 4.07 -28.20
N GLU A 160 7.10 5.15 -27.44
CA GLU A 160 8.29 5.98 -27.45
C GLU A 160 8.66 6.45 -26.04
N ILE A 161 9.93 6.30 -25.67
CA ILE A 161 10.49 6.69 -24.37
C ILE A 161 11.52 7.80 -24.59
N MET A 162 11.26 8.96 -24.00
CA MET A 162 12.14 10.13 -24.05
C MET A 162 12.82 10.34 -22.71
N LEU A 163 14.15 10.42 -22.73
CA LEU A 163 14.98 10.61 -21.55
C LEU A 163 15.78 11.91 -21.63
N ASN A 164 15.92 12.59 -20.51
CA ASN A 164 16.80 13.74 -20.38
C ASN A 164 18.27 13.39 -20.68
N PRO A 165 19.07 14.27 -21.33
CA PRO A 165 20.49 14.02 -21.62
C PRO A 165 21.37 13.73 -20.40
N LEU A 166 20.97 14.16 -19.20
CA LEU A 166 21.68 13.87 -17.95
C LEU A 166 20.99 12.77 -17.12
N GLY A 167 20.03 12.07 -17.71
CA GLY A 167 19.26 11.00 -17.10
C GLY A 167 19.88 9.62 -17.23
N GLY A 168 19.22 8.62 -16.66
CA GLY A 168 19.55 7.21 -16.85
C GLY A 168 18.39 6.28 -16.55
N VAL A 169 18.53 5.02 -16.96
CA VAL A 169 17.63 3.90 -16.61
C VAL A 169 18.34 3.01 -15.59
N MET A 170 17.87 3.01 -14.34
CA MET A 170 18.51 2.32 -13.22
C MET A 170 17.76 1.01 -12.90
N ILE A 171 18.31 -0.10 -13.38
CA ILE A 171 17.80 -1.45 -13.13
C ILE A 171 18.83 -2.20 -12.28
N THR A 172 18.45 -2.62 -11.08
CA THR A 172 19.38 -3.16 -10.07
C THR A 172 19.12 -4.61 -9.68
N GLY A 173 18.01 -5.19 -10.14
CA GLY A 173 17.53 -6.50 -9.70
C GLY A 173 16.85 -6.45 -8.33
N PHE A 174 16.34 -7.60 -7.89
CA PHE A 174 15.68 -7.75 -6.59
C PHE A 174 16.62 -8.36 -5.54
N GLY A 175 16.50 -7.91 -4.28
CA GLY A 175 17.32 -8.40 -3.18
C GLY A 175 16.62 -8.26 -1.83
N SER A 176 16.84 -9.23 -0.94
CA SER A 176 16.34 -9.22 0.43
C SER A 176 17.52 -9.13 1.41
N TYR A 177 17.62 -8.00 2.11
CA TYR A 177 18.68 -7.73 3.08
C TYR A 177 18.07 -7.27 4.41
N ARG A 178 18.26 -8.08 5.46
CA ARG A 178 17.68 -7.85 6.79
C ARG A 178 18.75 -7.71 7.87
N SER A 179 18.43 -6.94 8.90
CA SER A 179 19.22 -6.87 10.13
C SER A 179 18.92 -8.07 11.02
N TYR A 180 19.95 -8.57 11.71
CA TYR A 180 19.84 -9.63 12.69
C TYR A 180 20.37 -9.12 14.04
N PHE A 181 19.65 -9.42 15.13
CA PHE A 181 19.81 -8.77 16.42
C PHE A 181 20.24 -9.71 17.54
N LYS A 182 20.40 -11.02 17.28
CA LYS A 182 20.65 -12.02 18.33
C LYS A 182 21.81 -11.63 19.24
N GLU A 183 22.95 -11.25 18.69
CA GLU A 183 24.12 -10.85 19.49
C GLU A 183 23.89 -9.53 20.26
N ALA A 184 23.17 -8.57 19.66
CA ALA A 184 22.81 -7.33 20.35
C ALA A 184 21.88 -7.60 21.54
N LEU A 185 20.90 -8.48 21.37
CA LEU A 185 19.96 -8.91 22.41
C LEU A 185 20.70 -9.68 23.52
N ASP A 186 21.64 -10.56 23.18
CA ASP A 186 22.49 -11.26 24.15
C ASP A 186 23.35 -10.29 24.97
N ASN A 187 23.94 -9.27 24.32
CA ASN A 187 24.71 -8.22 24.98
C ASN A 187 23.85 -7.38 25.94
N LEU A 188 22.59 -7.13 25.56
CA LEU A 188 21.59 -6.49 26.42
C LEU A 188 20.99 -7.45 27.46
N LYS A 189 21.36 -8.74 27.43
CA LYS A 189 20.84 -9.80 28.29
C LYS A 189 19.32 -9.98 28.21
N ILE A 190 18.76 -9.73 27.04
CA ILE A 190 17.33 -9.94 26.75
C ILE A 190 17.15 -11.35 26.21
N THR A 191 16.27 -12.14 26.82
CA THR A 191 15.96 -13.49 26.35
C THR A 191 14.71 -13.45 25.47
N MET A 192 14.86 -13.78 24.19
CA MET A 192 13.71 -13.94 23.29
C MET A 192 13.19 -15.38 23.35
N ASN A 193 12.01 -15.61 23.96
CA ASN A 193 11.37 -16.92 23.95
C ASN A 193 10.50 -17.04 22.70
N ILE A 194 10.87 -17.93 21.78
CA ILE A 194 10.29 -18.01 20.44
C ILE A 194 9.54 -19.33 20.30
N PHE A 195 8.28 -19.24 19.87
CA PHE A 195 7.37 -20.34 19.60
C PHE A 195 7.01 -20.29 18.11
N ARG A 196 7.14 -21.40 17.38
CA ARG A 196 6.98 -21.39 15.92
C ARG A 196 6.48 -22.73 15.40
N ALA A 197 5.62 -22.66 14.39
CA ALA A 197 5.23 -23.78 13.53
C ALA A 197 5.49 -23.39 12.07
N GLY A 198 6.38 -24.15 11.41
CA GLY A 198 6.81 -23.94 10.03
C GLY A 198 8.31 -23.66 9.89
N GLN A 199 9.01 -24.47 9.10
CA GLN A 199 10.46 -24.33 8.87
C GLN A 199 10.86 -23.08 8.07
N TYR A 200 9.97 -22.60 7.19
CA TYR A 200 10.15 -21.40 6.36
C TYR A 200 9.57 -20.15 7.02
N LYS A 201 8.94 -20.26 8.20
CA LYS A 201 8.36 -19.10 8.88
C LYS A 201 9.47 -18.18 9.43
N SER A 202 9.91 -17.23 8.60
CA SER A 202 11.17 -16.51 8.80
C SER A 202 11.10 -15.23 9.63
N ALA A 203 9.90 -14.72 9.93
CA ALA A 203 9.73 -13.42 10.61
C ALA A 203 10.48 -13.30 11.95
N VAL A 204 10.74 -14.44 12.62
CA VAL A 204 11.47 -14.49 13.90
C VAL A 204 12.98 -14.72 13.74
N GLU A 205 13.50 -15.00 12.54
CA GLU A 205 14.92 -15.26 12.33
C GLU A 205 15.85 -14.13 12.80
N PRO A 206 15.51 -12.84 12.59
CA PRO A 206 16.30 -11.72 13.11
C PRO A 206 16.55 -11.78 14.63
N LEU A 207 15.66 -12.44 15.38
CA LEU A 207 15.72 -12.57 16.83
C LEU A 207 16.43 -13.86 17.27
N MET A 208 16.53 -14.85 16.38
CA MET A 208 17.07 -16.19 16.66
C MET A 208 18.58 -16.29 16.39
N GLY A 209 19.07 -15.59 15.37
CA GLY A 209 20.43 -15.74 14.88
C GLY A 209 21.03 -14.41 14.38
N ASN A 210 22.21 -14.53 13.76
CA ASN A 210 22.93 -13.42 13.12
C ASN A 210 22.90 -13.51 11.59
N THR A 211 22.29 -14.55 11.04
CA THR A 211 22.25 -14.85 9.60
C THR A 211 20.97 -15.59 9.24
N MET A 212 20.53 -15.45 7.99
CA MET A 212 19.44 -16.24 7.40
C MET A 212 19.74 -17.74 7.43
N SER A 213 18.74 -18.55 7.79
CA SER A 213 18.88 -20.01 7.75
C SER A 213 19.04 -20.51 6.31
N PRO A 214 19.67 -21.68 6.09
CA PRO A 214 19.81 -22.25 4.74
C PRO A 214 18.47 -22.46 4.03
N GLN A 215 17.43 -22.87 4.76
CA GLN A 215 16.10 -23.13 4.21
C GLN A 215 15.41 -21.86 3.74
N VAL A 216 15.43 -20.80 4.56
CA VAL A 216 14.85 -19.49 4.20
C VAL A 216 15.66 -18.83 3.09
N ARG A 217 16.99 -19.05 3.06
CA ARG A 217 17.84 -18.55 1.98
C ARG A 217 17.47 -19.16 0.64
N ASP A 218 17.33 -20.48 0.58
CA ASP A 218 16.94 -21.20 -0.63
C ASP A 218 15.56 -20.73 -1.15
N GLU A 219 14.57 -20.66 -0.25
CA GLU A 219 13.24 -20.13 -0.57
C GLU A 219 13.29 -18.68 -1.08
N THR A 220 13.98 -17.79 -0.37
CA THR A 220 14.08 -16.38 -0.73
C THR A 220 14.78 -16.21 -2.08
N GLN A 221 15.79 -17.04 -2.37
CA GLN A 221 16.48 -17.03 -3.67
C GLN A 221 15.56 -17.46 -4.80
N HIS A 222 14.75 -18.52 -4.61
CA HIS A 222 13.77 -18.93 -5.62
C HIS A 222 12.70 -17.87 -5.84
N LEU A 223 12.15 -17.29 -4.77
CA LEU A 223 11.13 -16.24 -4.86
C LEU A 223 11.65 -15.02 -5.62
N LEU A 224 12.83 -14.50 -5.24
CA LEU A 224 13.42 -13.34 -5.91
C LEU A 224 13.83 -13.67 -7.35
N GLY A 225 14.28 -14.89 -7.60
CA GLY A 225 14.60 -15.40 -8.93
C GLY A 225 13.39 -15.33 -9.85
N ASP A 226 12.24 -15.88 -9.42
CA ASP A 226 11.01 -15.91 -10.21
C ASP A 226 10.49 -14.50 -10.52
N LEU A 227 10.45 -13.62 -9.51
CA LEU A 227 10.05 -12.22 -9.70
C LEU A 227 11.01 -11.48 -10.66
N TRP A 228 12.31 -11.73 -10.54
CA TRP A 228 13.30 -11.13 -11.42
C TRP A 228 13.21 -11.64 -12.85
N GLN A 229 12.95 -12.94 -13.05
CA GLN A 229 12.72 -13.50 -14.37
C GLN A 229 11.47 -12.93 -15.02
N PHE A 230 10.38 -12.73 -14.26
CA PHE A 230 9.20 -12.04 -14.77
C PHE A 230 9.54 -10.61 -15.25
N TYR A 231 10.24 -9.83 -14.42
CA TYR A 231 10.66 -8.47 -14.78
C TYR A 231 11.50 -8.46 -16.05
N ILE A 232 12.53 -9.33 -16.13
CA ILE A 232 13.41 -9.41 -17.31
C ILE A 232 12.59 -9.74 -18.55
N ALA A 233 11.77 -10.78 -18.49
CA ALA A 233 11.01 -11.26 -19.64
C ALA A 233 10.08 -10.18 -20.19
N GLU A 234 9.38 -9.45 -19.31
CA GLU A 234 8.47 -8.38 -19.72
C GLU A 234 9.22 -7.24 -20.40
N ILE A 235 10.33 -6.76 -19.81
CA ILE A 235 11.12 -5.67 -20.40
C ILE A 235 11.77 -6.08 -21.72
N GLU A 236 12.34 -7.28 -21.79
CA GLU A 236 12.97 -7.78 -23.01
C GLU A 236 11.94 -7.96 -24.14
N ASP A 237 10.72 -8.40 -23.84
CA ASP A 237 9.63 -8.50 -24.81
C ASP A 237 9.20 -7.11 -25.31
N LEU A 238 8.86 -6.20 -24.39
CA LEU A 238 8.38 -4.85 -24.68
C LEU A 238 9.39 -4.01 -25.46
N ARG A 239 10.68 -4.17 -25.17
CA ARG A 239 11.77 -3.42 -25.82
C ARG A 239 12.46 -4.19 -26.95
N HIS A 240 11.95 -5.38 -27.27
CA HIS A 240 12.48 -6.26 -28.32
C HIS A 240 13.98 -6.56 -28.18
N LEU A 241 14.42 -6.79 -26.94
CA LEU A 241 15.81 -7.05 -26.60
C LEU A 241 16.12 -8.56 -26.66
N GLY A 242 17.39 -8.90 -26.88
CA GLY A 242 17.83 -10.28 -26.82
C GLY A 242 17.71 -10.85 -25.40
N THR A 243 17.38 -12.14 -25.30
CA THR A 243 17.26 -12.82 -24.00
C THR A 243 18.50 -12.67 -23.14
N GLY A 244 18.34 -12.20 -21.91
CA GLY A 244 19.42 -11.99 -20.93
C GLY A 244 20.10 -10.63 -21.02
N THR A 245 19.72 -9.76 -21.95
CA THR A 245 20.20 -8.37 -22.06
C THR A 245 20.00 -7.60 -20.75
N ILE A 246 18.82 -7.69 -20.14
CA ILE A 246 18.52 -6.91 -18.92
C ILE A 246 19.29 -7.45 -17.72
N ASN A 247 19.49 -8.77 -17.66
CA ASN A 247 20.30 -9.37 -16.61
C ASN A 247 21.78 -9.01 -16.77
N ASP A 248 22.31 -8.99 -18.00
CA ASP A 248 23.67 -8.54 -18.28
C ASP A 248 23.84 -7.05 -17.93
N TYR A 249 22.90 -6.21 -18.35
CA TYR A 249 22.87 -4.78 -18.03
C TYR A 249 22.98 -4.53 -16.52
N ALA A 250 22.15 -5.18 -15.71
CA ALA A 250 22.16 -4.99 -14.26
C ALA A 250 23.49 -5.44 -13.62
N ASN A 251 24.06 -6.57 -14.06
CA ASN A 251 25.30 -7.12 -13.48
C ASN A 251 26.57 -6.38 -13.96
N ASN A 252 26.54 -5.83 -15.17
CA ASN A 252 27.69 -5.23 -15.83
C ASN A 252 27.55 -3.71 -16.07
N LEU A 253 26.55 -3.06 -15.45
CA LEU A 253 26.28 -1.62 -15.59
C LEU A 253 27.54 -0.76 -15.37
N HIS A 254 28.35 -1.11 -14.37
CA HIS A 254 29.59 -0.40 -14.06
C HIS A 254 30.62 -0.42 -15.20
N LEU A 255 30.70 -1.53 -15.96
CA LEU A 255 31.58 -1.65 -17.12
C LEU A 255 31.00 -0.90 -18.31
N ALA A 256 29.71 -1.13 -18.59
CA ALA A 256 29.01 -0.49 -19.70
C ALA A 256 29.01 1.05 -19.60
N LEU A 257 28.87 1.58 -18.38
CA LEU A 257 29.01 3.01 -18.12
C LEU A 257 30.45 3.50 -18.31
N ALA A 258 31.45 2.74 -17.88
CA ALA A 258 32.85 3.12 -18.07
C ALA A 258 33.21 3.19 -19.57
N ASP A 259 32.73 2.23 -20.36
CA ASP A 259 32.93 2.18 -21.82
C ASP A 259 32.20 3.34 -22.53
N ASN A 260 31.08 3.80 -21.98
CA ASN A 260 30.32 4.98 -22.44
C ASN A 260 30.78 6.31 -21.79
N GLY A 261 31.95 6.36 -21.16
CA GLY A 261 32.48 7.60 -20.58
C GLY A 261 31.64 8.19 -19.44
N GLY A 262 30.79 7.37 -18.81
CA GLY A 262 29.87 7.76 -17.75
C GLY A 262 28.51 8.30 -18.23
N ASP A 263 28.26 8.33 -19.54
CA ASP A 263 26.99 8.83 -20.10
C ASP A 263 25.90 7.76 -20.01
N SER A 264 25.02 7.91 -19.03
CA SER A 264 23.94 6.94 -18.75
C SER A 264 22.80 7.02 -19.76
N ALA A 265 22.54 8.20 -20.33
CA ALA A 265 21.48 8.38 -21.32
C ALA A 265 21.90 7.79 -22.67
N ALA A 266 23.16 8.03 -23.08
CA ALA A 266 23.74 7.41 -24.26
C ALA A 266 23.75 5.88 -24.15
N LEU A 267 24.15 5.34 -22.99
CA LEU A 267 24.13 3.90 -22.74
C LEU A 267 22.71 3.33 -22.83
N ALA A 268 21.72 3.96 -22.20
CA ALA A 268 20.33 3.51 -22.26
C ALA A 268 19.81 3.47 -23.71
N LYS A 269 20.18 4.47 -24.53
CA LYS A 269 19.81 4.50 -25.94
C LYS A 269 20.55 3.45 -26.77
N GLU A 270 21.84 3.23 -26.52
CA GLU A 270 22.65 2.21 -27.20
C GLU A 270 22.08 0.80 -27.02
N ILE A 271 21.64 0.48 -25.79
CA ILE A 271 21.05 -0.82 -25.46
C ILE A 271 19.65 -0.98 -26.06
N GLY A 272 18.95 0.11 -26.36
CA GLY A 272 17.55 0.11 -26.79
C GLY A 272 16.53 0.23 -25.65
N LEU A 273 16.98 0.64 -24.46
CA LEU A 273 16.10 0.90 -23.31
C LEU A 273 15.24 2.16 -23.51
N ILE A 274 15.72 3.11 -24.31
CA ILE A 274 15.00 4.35 -24.65
C ILE A 274 15.09 4.64 -26.14
N ASP A 275 14.24 5.53 -26.64
CA ASP A 275 14.15 5.87 -28.05
C ASP A 275 14.82 7.24 -28.33
N VAL A 276 14.55 8.23 -27.49
CA VAL A 276 14.97 9.62 -27.70
C VAL A 276 15.68 10.17 -26.48
N ILE A 277 16.79 10.88 -26.72
CA ILE A 277 17.45 11.71 -25.72
C ILE A 277 17.07 13.15 -26.06
N ALA A 278 16.35 13.82 -25.17
CA ALA A 278 15.83 15.16 -25.40
C ALA A 278 15.72 15.95 -24.09
N THR A 279 16.06 17.23 -24.16
CA THR A 279 15.78 18.18 -23.07
C THR A 279 14.28 18.39 -22.92
N ARG A 280 13.82 18.83 -21.75
CA ARG A 280 12.40 19.12 -21.50
C ARG A 280 11.79 20.08 -22.53
N SER A 281 12.55 21.09 -22.99
CA SER A 281 12.08 22.02 -24.02
C SER A 281 11.91 21.34 -25.39
N GLU A 282 12.80 20.41 -25.74
CA GLU A 282 12.67 19.62 -26.98
C GLU A 282 11.50 18.64 -26.89
N ILE A 283 11.28 18.03 -25.72
CA ILE A 283 10.10 17.16 -25.46
C ILE A 283 8.80 17.96 -25.64
N ILE A 284 8.69 19.16 -25.05
CA ILE A 284 7.50 20.01 -25.24
C ILE A 284 7.30 20.34 -26.72
N GLY A 285 8.37 20.70 -27.44
CA GLY A 285 8.29 20.92 -28.89
C GLY A 285 7.75 19.70 -29.64
N TYR A 286 8.27 18.51 -29.33
CA TYR A 286 7.80 17.25 -29.91
C TYR A 286 6.33 16.96 -29.60
N LEU A 287 5.89 17.18 -28.36
CA LEU A 287 4.50 16.96 -27.94
C LEU A 287 3.55 17.94 -28.65
N ASN A 288 3.94 19.20 -28.82
CA ASN A 288 3.15 20.18 -29.58
C ASN A 288 3.00 19.79 -31.05
N ASP A 289 4.02 19.16 -31.65
CA ASP A 289 3.98 18.69 -33.03
C ASP A 289 3.13 17.40 -33.17
N SER A 290 3.22 16.50 -32.18
CA SER A 290 2.59 15.17 -32.21
C SER A 290 1.13 15.18 -31.73
N ILE A 291 0.79 16.09 -30.82
CA ILE A 291 -0.54 16.27 -30.22
C ILE A 291 -0.93 17.74 -30.42
N PRO A 292 -1.41 18.14 -31.61
CA PRO A 292 -1.70 19.54 -31.90
C PRO A 292 -2.83 20.04 -30.99
N GLY A 293 -2.55 20.99 -30.11
CA GLY A 293 -3.56 21.59 -29.25
C GLY A 293 -4.11 22.92 -29.76
N SER A 294 -5.20 23.34 -29.13
CA SER A 294 -6.03 24.47 -29.56
C SER A 294 -5.37 25.85 -29.42
N GLU A 295 -4.41 26.00 -28.50
CA GLU A 295 -3.74 27.28 -28.20
C GLU A 295 -2.22 27.30 -28.55
N GLY A 296 -1.74 26.29 -29.29
CA GLY A 296 -0.32 26.17 -29.69
C GLY A 296 0.57 25.44 -28.67
N GLU A 297 0.00 25.00 -27.55
CA GLU A 297 0.54 23.97 -26.66
C GLU A 297 -0.30 22.70 -26.83
N PHE A 298 0.29 21.52 -26.60
CA PHE A 298 -0.43 20.26 -26.69
C PHE A 298 -1.59 20.19 -25.70
N ASP A 299 -2.76 19.77 -26.15
CA ASP A 299 -3.92 19.62 -25.29
C ASP A 299 -3.79 18.34 -24.46
N SER A 300 -3.93 18.46 -23.14
CA SER A 300 -3.93 17.31 -22.23
C SER A 300 -4.86 17.52 -21.04
N ILE A 301 -5.20 16.43 -20.37
CA ILE A 301 -5.94 16.43 -19.11
C ILE A 301 -5.26 15.49 -18.12
N ASP A 302 -5.09 15.95 -16.87
CA ASP A 302 -4.54 15.11 -15.81
C ASP A 302 -5.53 14.00 -15.40
N MET A 303 -4.99 12.87 -14.94
CA MET A 303 -5.75 11.69 -14.53
C MET A 303 -6.89 12.00 -13.55
N ASP A 304 -6.63 12.81 -12.52
CA ASP A 304 -7.61 13.11 -11.47
C ASP A 304 -8.77 13.95 -12.03
N SER A 305 -8.47 14.98 -12.83
CA SER A 305 -9.46 15.78 -13.53
C SER A 305 -10.25 14.94 -14.54
N TYR A 306 -9.59 14.02 -15.25
CA TYR A 306 -10.25 13.13 -16.21
C TYR A 306 -11.29 12.23 -15.52
N LEU A 307 -10.88 11.50 -14.48
CA LEU A 307 -11.77 10.65 -13.69
C LEU A 307 -12.91 11.45 -13.04
N ALA A 308 -12.63 12.66 -12.55
CA ALA A 308 -13.66 13.52 -11.97
C ALA A 308 -14.76 13.87 -13.00
N ASN A 309 -14.38 14.18 -14.24
CA ASN A 309 -15.33 14.44 -15.33
C ASN A 309 -16.16 13.19 -15.68
N ILE A 310 -15.52 12.02 -15.83
CA ILE A 310 -16.19 10.75 -16.19
C ILE A 310 -17.19 10.33 -15.10
N ARG A 311 -16.76 10.34 -13.84
CA ARG A 311 -17.59 9.91 -12.69
C ARG A 311 -18.78 10.85 -12.46
N LEU A 312 -18.68 12.14 -12.81
CA LEU A 312 -19.81 13.07 -12.74
C LEU A 312 -20.90 12.74 -13.79
N ASN A 313 -20.51 12.36 -15.00
CA ASN A 313 -21.45 12.00 -16.07
C ASN A 313 -22.11 10.63 -15.82
N THR A 314 -21.38 9.68 -15.25
CA THR A 314 -21.85 8.30 -15.01
C THR A 314 -22.88 8.22 -13.88
N ARG A 315 -22.82 9.11 -12.88
CA ARG A 315 -23.76 9.17 -11.74
C ARG A 315 -25.23 9.37 -12.12
N GLN A 316 -25.55 9.69 -13.38
CA GLN A 316 -26.92 9.98 -13.81
C GLN A 316 -27.73 8.77 -14.29
N PHE A 317 -27.13 7.58 -14.50
CA PHE A 317 -27.78 6.53 -15.31
C PHE A 317 -27.90 5.12 -14.74
N SER A 318 -27.43 4.82 -13.52
CA SER A 318 -27.40 3.44 -13.04
C SER A 318 -28.38 3.17 -11.89
N ASP A 319 -29.08 2.03 -11.98
CA ASP A 319 -30.05 1.55 -11.00
C ASP A 319 -29.32 1.12 -9.71
N LYS A 320 -29.68 1.73 -8.57
CA LYS A 320 -28.96 1.50 -7.30
C LYS A 320 -29.25 0.13 -6.66
N GLU A 321 -30.06 -0.71 -7.29
CA GLU A 321 -30.57 -1.94 -6.68
C GLU A 321 -29.59 -3.13 -6.74
N ASN A 322 -28.60 -3.11 -7.65
CA ASN A 322 -27.60 -4.17 -7.81
C ASN A 322 -26.17 -3.63 -7.66
N GLN A 323 -25.50 -4.03 -6.59
CA GLN A 323 -24.15 -3.58 -6.28
C GLN A 323 -23.19 -4.75 -6.05
N ILE A 324 -21.96 -4.56 -6.50
CA ILE A 324 -20.80 -5.36 -6.11
C ILE A 324 -19.98 -4.50 -5.16
N ALA A 325 -19.86 -4.95 -3.90
CA ALA A 325 -19.09 -4.22 -2.91
C ALA A 325 -17.60 -4.51 -3.07
N LEU A 326 -16.79 -3.48 -3.34
CA LEU A 326 -15.33 -3.57 -3.27
C LEU A 326 -14.84 -3.17 -1.88
N VAL A 327 -14.27 -4.14 -1.16
CA VAL A 327 -13.67 -3.96 0.16
C VAL A 327 -12.16 -4.13 0.05
N VAL A 328 -11.39 -3.17 0.55
CA VAL A 328 -9.92 -3.25 0.55
C VAL A 328 -9.40 -3.57 1.95
N ALA A 329 -8.60 -4.62 2.06
CA ALA A 329 -7.88 -5.03 3.24
C ALA A 329 -6.37 -4.82 3.00
N SER A 330 -5.88 -3.61 3.34
CA SER A 330 -4.49 -3.19 3.13
C SER A 330 -3.76 -2.90 4.45
N GLY A 331 -2.56 -3.45 4.59
CA GLY A 331 -1.69 -3.24 5.75
C GLY A 331 -1.63 -4.42 6.72
N THR A 332 -1.11 -4.18 7.93
CA THR A 332 -0.98 -5.23 8.96
C THR A 332 -2.33 -5.50 9.63
N ILE A 333 -2.64 -6.78 9.85
CA ILE A 333 -3.84 -7.21 10.57
C ILE A 333 -3.62 -7.08 12.08
N MET A 334 -4.49 -6.31 12.74
CA MET A 334 -4.42 -5.99 14.16
C MET A 334 -5.79 -6.22 14.81
N ASP A 335 -5.78 -6.49 16.10
CA ASP A 335 -7.03 -6.59 16.87
C ASP A 335 -7.70 -5.23 17.02
N GLY A 336 -9.02 -5.28 17.24
CA GLY A 336 -9.83 -4.10 17.48
C GLY A 336 -10.20 -3.33 16.22
N GLN A 337 -10.53 -2.06 16.43
CA GLN A 337 -10.82 -1.09 15.37
C GLN A 337 -9.53 -0.40 14.91
N GLN A 338 -9.31 -0.29 13.59
CA GLN A 338 -8.15 0.39 13.01
C GLN A 338 -8.58 1.42 11.96
N PRO A 339 -7.75 2.44 11.69
CA PRO A 339 -7.92 3.34 10.55
C PRO A 339 -7.40 2.70 9.24
N GLU A 340 -7.73 3.29 8.09
CA GLU A 340 -7.19 2.84 6.78
C GLU A 340 -5.65 2.93 6.74
N GLY A 341 -5.01 1.99 6.05
CA GLY A 341 -3.55 1.75 6.14
C GLY A 341 -3.16 0.70 7.19
N SER A 342 -4.14 0.17 7.93
CA SER A 342 -4.03 -1.03 8.77
C SER A 342 -5.37 -1.78 8.75
N ILE A 343 -5.36 -3.08 9.05
CA ILE A 343 -6.57 -3.91 9.00
C ILE A 343 -6.99 -4.22 10.43
N GLY A 344 -8.10 -3.63 10.87
CA GLY A 344 -8.70 -3.93 12.17
C GLY A 344 -9.64 -5.13 12.07
N GLY A 345 -9.44 -6.13 12.95
CA GLY A 345 -10.31 -7.31 13.06
C GLY A 345 -11.79 -6.93 13.16
N ASP A 346 -12.10 -5.99 14.08
CA ASP A 346 -13.48 -5.53 14.28
C ASP A 346 -13.92 -4.59 13.14
N THR A 347 -13.03 -3.72 12.64
CA THR A 347 -13.37 -2.79 11.55
C THR A 347 -13.83 -3.52 10.30
N LEU A 348 -13.07 -4.53 9.87
CA LEU A 348 -13.39 -5.26 8.66
C LEU A 348 -14.56 -6.23 8.89
N ALA A 349 -14.67 -6.84 10.08
CA ALA A 349 -15.84 -7.66 10.41
C ALA A 349 -17.15 -6.84 10.45
N ASP A 350 -17.12 -5.59 10.92
CA ASP A 350 -18.25 -4.66 10.90
C ASP A 350 -18.64 -4.29 9.46
N ILE A 351 -17.66 -4.05 8.57
CA ILE A 351 -17.92 -3.84 7.14
C ILE A 351 -18.67 -5.03 6.55
N PHE A 352 -18.21 -6.26 6.80
CA PHE A 352 -18.92 -7.46 6.32
C PHE A 352 -20.29 -7.63 6.97
N THR A 353 -20.49 -7.14 8.20
CA THR A 353 -21.81 -7.10 8.84
C THR A 353 -22.75 -6.14 8.13
N ASP A 354 -22.31 -4.92 7.85
CA ASP A 354 -23.07 -3.93 7.07
C ASP A 354 -23.43 -4.48 5.67
N LEU A 355 -22.47 -5.15 5.00
CA LEU A 355 -22.71 -5.75 3.68
C LEU A 355 -23.73 -6.88 3.72
N ARG A 356 -23.79 -7.67 4.80
CA ARG A 356 -24.84 -8.68 4.96
C ARG A 356 -26.20 -8.04 5.08
N GLU A 357 -26.32 -6.90 5.73
CA GLU A 357 -27.61 -6.24 5.98
C GLU A 357 -28.11 -5.41 4.80
N ASP A 358 -27.22 -5.08 3.85
CA ASP A 358 -27.52 -4.31 2.65
C ASP A 358 -28.08 -5.18 1.52
N GLU A 359 -29.39 -5.08 1.26
CA GLU A 359 -30.07 -5.88 0.22
C GLU A 359 -29.65 -5.50 -1.21
N THR A 360 -29.00 -4.35 -1.42
CA THR A 360 -28.51 -3.95 -2.74
C THR A 360 -27.21 -4.66 -3.11
N VAL A 361 -26.46 -5.15 -2.12
CA VAL A 361 -25.19 -5.87 -2.32
C VAL A 361 -25.47 -7.31 -2.72
N LYS A 362 -25.01 -7.68 -3.92
CA LYS A 362 -25.20 -9.03 -4.49
C LYS A 362 -23.92 -9.86 -4.50
N ALA A 363 -22.76 -9.22 -4.47
CA ALA A 363 -21.46 -9.87 -4.35
C ALA A 363 -20.46 -8.96 -3.65
N VAL A 364 -19.36 -9.54 -3.15
CA VAL A 364 -18.23 -8.80 -2.57
C VAL A 364 -16.96 -9.17 -3.29
N VAL A 365 -16.17 -8.16 -3.67
CA VAL A 365 -14.77 -8.32 -4.04
C VAL A 365 -13.91 -7.86 -2.86
N LEU A 366 -13.08 -8.75 -2.33
CA LEU A 366 -12.13 -8.47 -1.26
C LEU A 366 -10.72 -8.32 -1.86
N ARG A 367 -10.25 -7.09 -1.98
CA ARG A 367 -8.90 -6.76 -2.44
C ARG A 367 -7.93 -6.82 -1.26
N ILE A 368 -6.92 -7.70 -1.31
CA ILE A 368 -5.99 -7.94 -0.19
C ILE A 368 -4.57 -7.50 -0.58
N ASP A 369 -3.99 -6.63 0.26
CA ASP A 369 -2.57 -6.25 0.27
C ASP A 369 -2.05 -6.28 1.73
N SER A 370 -1.82 -7.47 2.25
CA SER A 370 -1.42 -7.75 3.62
C SER A 370 -0.43 -8.90 3.74
N GLY A 371 0.68 -8.64 4.45
CA GLY A 371 1.55 -9.68 5.00
C GLY A 371 0.91 -10.48 6.16
N GLY A 372 -0.30 -10.11 6.60
CA GLY A 372 -1.01 -10.72 7.72
C GLY A 372 -0.85 -9.93 9.03
N GLY A 373 -0.86 -10.60 10.17
CA GLY A 373 -0.77 -9.98 11.50
C GLY A 373 -1.37 -10.85 12.60
N SER A 374 -2.22 -10.29 13.46
CA SER A 374 -2.91 -11.00 14.54
C SER A 374 -3.68 -12.23 14.02
N ALA A 375 -3.46 -13.38 14.64
CA ALA A 375 -4.21 -14.60 14.34
C ALA A 375 -5.68 -14.47 14.78
N PHE A 376 -5.92 -13.83 15.92
CA PHE A 376 -7.25 -13.61 16.45
C PHE A 376 -8.10 -12.70 15.56
N ALA A 377 -7.57 -11.53 15.17
CA ALA A 377 -8.25 -10.63 14.23
C ALA A 377 -8.53 -11.30 12.88
N SER A 378 -7.58 -12.08 12.36
CA SER A 378 -7.77 -12.83 11.10
C SER A 378 -8.95 -13.80 11.21
N GLU A 379 -9.13 -14.45 12.37
CA GLU A 379 -10.26 -15.35 12.60
C GLU A 379 -11.60 -14.60 12.72
N ILE A 380 -11.63 -13.44 13.38
CA ILE A 380 -12.84 -12.59 13.46
C ILE A 380 -13.29 -12.14 12.06
N ILE A 381 -12.34 -11.73 11.22
CA ILE A 381 -12.60 -11.34 9.83
C ILE A 381 -13.13 -12.54 9.03
N ARG A 382 -12.42 -13.68 9.07
CA ARG A 382 -12.80 -14.90 8.34
C ARG A 382 -14.20 -15.38 8.73
N ASP A 383 -14.54 -15.36 10.03
CA ASP A 383 -15.88 -15.75 10.48
C ASP A 383 -16.96 -14.81 9.91
N SER A 384 -16.72 -13.51 9.90
CA SER A 384 -17.65 -12.52 9.30
C SER A 384 -17.80 -12.72 7.77
N ILE A 385 -16.70 -12.95 7.05
CA ILE A 385 -16.72 -13.29 5.61
C ILE A 385 -17.58 -14.54 5.36
N ASN A 386 -17.37 -15.59 6.14
CA ASN A 386 -18.14 -16.83 5.99
C ASN A 386 -19.61 -16.68 6.38
N ALA A 387 -19.93 -15.86 7.38
CA ALA A 387 -21.31 -15.50 7.66
C ALA A 387 -21.98 -14.79 6.47
N THR A 388 -21.22 -13.98 5.73
CA THR A 388 -21.70 -13.30 4.51
C THR A 388 -21.95 -14.29 3.39
N ARG A 389 -21.01 -15.19 3.13
CA ARG A 389 -21.17 -16.29 2.15
C ARG A 389 -22.36 -17.17 2.45
N LYS A 390 -22.59 -17.52 3.72
CA LYS A 390 -23.75 -18.32 4.16
C LYS A 390 -25.10 -17.63 3.90
N LYS A 391 -25.13 -16.30 3.71
CA LYS A 391 -26.33 -15.56 3.29
C LYS A 391 -26.57 -15.64 1.76
N GLY A 392 -25.67 -16.28 1.02
CA GLY A 392 -25.75 -16.39 -0.44
C GLY A 392 -25.10 -15.22 -1.19
N ILE A 393 -24.31 -14.39 -0.50
CA ILE A 393 -23.53 -13.31 -1.12
C ILE A 393 -22.12 -13.87 -1.41
N PRO A 394 -21.76 -14.14 -2.69
CA PRO A 394 -20.44 -14.62 -3.04
C PRO A 394 -19.35 -13.59 -2.69
N VAL A 395 -18.20 -14.09 -2.23
CA VAL A 395 -17.01 -13.32 -1.93
C VAL A 395 -15.87 -13.78 -2.82
N VAL A 396 -15.36 -12.89 -3.66
CA VAL A 396 -14.23 -13.12 -4.56
C VAL A 396 -13.03 -12.34 -4.06
N VAL A 397 -11.86 -12.96 -3.97
CA VAL A 397 -10.61 -12.32 -3.55
C VAL A 397 -9.79 -11.89 -4.76
N SER A 398 -9.24 -10.69 -4.70
CA SER A 398 -8.19 -10.19 -5.60
C SER A 398 -6.94 -9.90 -4.78
N MET A 399 -5.86 -10.65 -5.00
CA MET A 399 -4.59 -10.49 -4.28
C MET A 399 -3.64 -9.55 -5.03
N SER A 400 -3.24 -8.46 -4.39
CA SER A 400 -2.24 -7.50 -4.89
C SER A 400 -1.15 -7.25 -3.86
N GLY A 401 0.07 -7.18 -4.33
CA GLY A 401 1.26 -7.01 -3.50
C GLY A 401 1.49 -8.29 -2.72
N VAL A 402 0.93 -8.33 -1.52
CA VAL A 402 1.06 -9.46 -0.62
C VAL A 402 -0.32 -9.91 -0.14
N ALA A 403 -0.59 -11.21 -0.12
CA ALA A 403 -1.75 -11.78 0.54
C ALA A 403 -1.31 -13.04 1.27
N ALA A 404 -0.45 -12.87 2.27
CA ALA A 404 0.27 -13.95 2.93
C ALA A 404 -0.13 -14.06 4.40
N SER A 405 0.02 -15.27 4.96
CA SER A 405 -0.23 -15.56 6.37
C SER A 405 -1.65 -15.17 6.79
N GLY A 406 -1.85 -14.19 7.69
CA GLY A 406 -3.19 -13.72 8.04
C GLY A 406 -4.00 -13.20 6.84
N GLY A 407 -3.33 -12.61 5.84
CA GLY A 407 -3.95 -12.21 4.57
C GLY A 407 -4.47 -13.43 3.77
N TYR A 408 -3.77 -14.56 3.81
CA TYR A 408 -4.25 -15.80 3.20
C TYR A 408 -5.34 -16.46 4.07
N TRP A 409 -5.27 -16.35 5.40
CA TRP A 409 -6.28 -16.87 6.33
C TRP A 409 -7.67 -16.31 6.04
N ILE A 410 -7.78 -15.00 5.78
CA ILE A 410 -9.06 -14.36 5.46
C ILE A 410 -9.55 -14.67 4.04
N ALA A 411 -8.67 -15.16 3.16
CA ALA A 411 -8.99 -15.52 1.78
C ALA A 411 -9.37 -17.01 1.62
N ALA A 412 -8.81 -17.89 2.45
CA ALA A 412 -8.76 -19.33 2.23
C ALA A 412 -10.11 -20.00 1.92
N GLU A 413 -11.19 -19.56 2.58
CA GLU A 413 -12.53 -20.13 2.42
C GLU A 413 -13.47 -19.22 1.61
N THR A 414 -12.95 -18.33 0.76
CA THR A 414 -13.79 -17.52 -0.15
C THR A 414 -14.23 -18.32 -1.37
N ASP A 415 -15.18 -17.79 -2.16
CA ASP A 415 -15.75 -18.53 -3.29
C ASP A 415 -14.76 -18.69 -4.43
N ARG A 416 -13.93 -17.67 -4.67
CA ARG A 416 -12.89 -17.63 -5.70
C ARG A 416 -11.73 -16.74 -5.24
N ILE A 417 -10.51 -17.15 -5.53
CA ILE A 417 -9.27 -16.43 -5.21
C ILE A 417 -8.48 -16.18 -6.48
N LEU A 418 -8.29 -14.90 -6.82
CA LEU A 418 -7.44 -14.45 -7.91
C LEU A 418 -6.18 -13.80 -7.35
N ALA A 419 -5.09 -13.94 -8.08
CA ALA A 419 -3.83 -13.24 -7.78
C ALA A 419 -3.15 -12.76 -9.06
N MET A 420 -2.50 -11.60 -9.01
CA MET A 420 -1.51 -11.24 -10.03
C MET A 420 -0.39 -12.30 -10.06
N SER A 421 0.23 -12.53 -11.22
CA SER A 421 1.24 -13.58 -11.34
C SER A 421 2.45 -13.35 -10.42
N THR A 422 2.74 -12.07 -10.14
CA THR A 422 3.82 -11.63 -9.26
C THR A 422 3.39 -11.27 -7.83
N SER A 423 2.11 -11.44 -7.47
CA SER A 423 1.66 -11.30 -6.07
C SER A 423 2.35 -12.34 -5.18
N ILE A 424 2.56 -12.02 -3.91
CA ILE A 424 3.19 -12.94 -2.96
C ILE A 424 2.13 -13.44 -1.96
N THR A 425 1.94 -14.75 -1.87
CA THR A 425 0.92 -15.37 -1.02
C THR A 425 1.47 -16.60 -0.28
N GLY A 426 0.59 -17.40 0.32
CA GLY A 426 0.96 -18.51 1.19
C GLY A 426 1.37 -18.03 2.58
N SER A 427 2.61 -18.28 2.97
CA SER A 427 3.14 -18.11 4.34
C SER A 427 2.27 -18.75 5.43
N ILE A 428 1.72 -19.94 5.11
CA ILE A 428 0.84 -20.71 6.00
C ILE A 428 1.68 -21.28 7.14
N GLY A 429 1.74 -20.54 8.25
CA GLY A 429 2.57 -20.83 9.42
C GLY A 429 2.36 -19.81 10.52
N VAL A 430 2.78 -20.14 11.74
CA VAL A 430 2.44 -19.39 12.96
C VAL A 430 3.69 -19.17 13.80
N TRP A 431 3.80 -18.01 14.43
CA TRP A 431 4.85 -17.75 15.41
C TRP A 431 4.33 -16.89 16.58
N GLY A 432 5.05 -16.95 17.70
CA GLY A 432 4.87 -16.08 18.85
C GLY A 432 6.20 -15.82 19.53
N VAL A 433 6.37 -14.62 20.08
CA VAL A 433 7.61 -14.20 20.76
C VAL A 433 7.28 -13.55 22.08
N ILE A 434 7.91 -14.01 23.15
CA ILE A 434 7.79 -13.44 24.50
C ILE A 434 9.19 -13.08 25.01
N PRO A 435 9.56 -11.79 25.06
CA PRO A 435 10.83 -11.37 25.64
C PRO A 435 10.80 -11.43 27.17
N THR A 436 11.92 -11.82 27.79
CA THR A 436 12.17 -11.62 29.22
C THR A 436 13.45 -10.82 29.41
N ILE A 437 13.44 -9.93 30.40
CA ILE A 437 14.51 -8.96 30.70
C ILE A 437 15.10 -9.18 32.10
N ASP A 438 14.84 -10.33 32.70
CA ASP A 438 15.29 -10.70 34.05
C ASP A 438 16.82 -10.57 34.20
N GLN A 439 17.57 -11.03 33.21
CA GLN A 439 19.03 -10.94 33.22
C GLN A 439 19.52 -9.50 32.96
N SER A 440 18.80 -8.72 32.14
CA SER A 440 19.07 -7.29 31.95
C SER A 440 18.90 -6.52 33.27
N LEU A 441 17.80 -6.77 33.98
CA LEU A 441 17.50 -6.16 35.28
C LEU A 441 18.53 -6.58 36.34
N ALA A 442 18.85 -7.87 36.43
CA ALA A 442 19.85 -8.38 37.35
C ALA A 442 21.23 -7.74 37.12
N ASN A 443 21.58 -7.49 35.85
CA ASN A 443 22.83 -6.80 35.49
C ASN A 443 22.88 -5.33 35.94
N LEU A 444 21.72 -4.72 36.19
CA LEU A 444 21.57 -3.38 36.78
C LEU A 444 21.40 -3.41 38.31
N GLY A 445 21.43 -4.60 38.93
CA GLY A 445 21.18 -4.77 40.36
C GLY A 445 19.69 -4.71 40.74
N VAL A 446 18.78 -4.82 39.76
CA VAL A 446 17.34 -4.89 39.98
C VAL A 446 16.90 -6.34 40.00
N TYR A 447 16.18 -6.74 41.03
CA TYR A 447 15.69 -8.11 41.20
C TYR A 447 14.18 -8.09 41.47
N SER A 448 13.49 -9.13 41.02
CA SER A 448 12.09 -9.38 41.33
C SER A 448 11.98 -10.67 42.13
N ASP A 449 11.16 -10.65 43.19
CA ASP A 449 10.89 -11.81 44.03
C ASP A 449 9.43 -11.77 44.51
N GLY A 450 8.83 -12.93 44.76
CA GLY A 450 7.43 -13.06 45.14
C GLY A 450 6.96 -14.50 45.19
N VAL A 451 5.66 -14.68 45.42
CA VAL A 451 5.03 -16.00 45.50
C VAL A 451 3.87 -16.09 44.52
N GLY A 452 3.79 -17.22 43.81
CA GLY A 452 2.66 -17.59 42.97
C GLY A 452 1.83 -18.69 43.63
N THR A 453 0.53 -18.69 43.38
CA THR A 453 -0.34 -19.81 43.79
C THR A 453 -0.17 -21.04 42.87
N THR A 454 0.42 -20.85 41.69
CA THR A 454 0.67 -21.87 40.65
C THR A 454 1.97 -21.59 39.89
N ASP A 455 2.48 -22.58 39.15
CA ASP A 455 3.68 -22.45 38.29
C ASP A 455 3.49 -21.51 37.07
N ILE A 456 2.26 -21.05 36.83
CA ILE A 456 1.89 -20.13 35.74
C ILE A 456 1.39 -18.78 36.26
N SER A 457 1.43 -18.54 37.58
CA SER A 457 0.96 -17.28 38.18
C SER A 457 1.71 -16.05 37.69
N ALA A 458 2.89 -16.23 37.10
CA ALA A 458 3.72 -15.16 36.55
C ALA A 458 3.98 -15.35 35.03
N MET A 459 3.03 -15.99 34.33
CA MET A 459 3.13 -16.33 32.91
C MET A 459 3.38 -15.13 31.98
N MET A 460 2.89 -13.95 32.36
CA MET A 460 3.00 -12.71 31.58
C MET A 460 4.04 -11.73 32.13
N GLU A 461 4.79 -12.12 33.16
CA GLU A 461 5.79 -11.25 33.78
C GLU A 461 7.10 -11.31 33.00
N ILE A 462 7.54 -10.18 32.45
CA ILE A 462 8.78 -10.09 31.65
C ILE A 462 10.05 -10.01 32.53
N ASP A 463 9.90 -9.76 33.83
CA ASP A 463 10.98 -9.56 34.78
C ASP A 463 11.60 -10.87 35.32
N ARG A 464 11.14 -12.02 34.80
CA ARG A 464 11.57 -13.36 35.18
C ARG A 464 11.57 -14.31 33.98
N PRO A 465 12.32 -15.44 34.05
CA PRO A 465 12.26 -16.46 33.00
C PRO A 465 10.88 -17.12 32.88
N LEU A 466 10.49 -17.49 31.66
CA LEU A 466 9.30 -18.31 31.45
C LEU A 466 9.49 -19.73 32.01
N SER A 467 8.52 -20.20 32.80
CA SER A 467 8.48 -21.58 33.29
C SER A 467 8.28 -22.60 32.15
N LEU A 468 8.62 -23.87 32.38
CA LEU A 468 8.41 -24.94 31.39
C LEU A 468 6.92 -25.09 31.05
N GLN A 469 6.05 -24.93 32.05
CA GLN A 469 4.60 -24.96 31.93
C GLN A 469 4.12 -23.83 31.00
N THR A 470 4.59 -22.59 31.24
CA THR A 470 4.30 -21.44 30.37
C THR A 470 4.76 -21.67 28.94
N LYS A 471 5.99 -22.16 28.74
CA LYS A 471 6.51 -22.47 27.39
C LYS A 471 5.65 -23.52 26.68
N SER A 472 5.24 -24.57 27.39
CA SER A 472 4.36 -25.60 26.83
C SER A 472 2.99 -25.05 26.45
N ILE A 473 2.42 -24.12 27.24
CA ILE A 473 1.13 -23.47 26.94
C ILE A 473 1.23 -22.65 25.64
N PHE A 474 2.26 -21.81 25.52
CA PHE A 474 2.45 -21.00 24.32
C PHE A 474 2.70 -21.85 23.07
N GLN A 475 3.57 -22.86 23.15
CA GLN A 475 3.81 -23.77 22.03
C GLN A 475 2.53 -24.52 21.62
N SER A 476 1.75 -25.02 22.59
CA SER A 476 0.47 -25.69 22.30
C SER A 476 -0.52 -24.75 21.59
N GLY A 477 -0.50 -23.45 21.94
CA GLY A 477 -1.29 -22.43 21.26
C GLY A 477 -0.86 -22.24 19.80
N VAL A 478 0.45 -22.13 19.54
CA VAL A 478 1.03 -22.06 18.19
C VAL A 478 0.66 -23.29 17.36
N ASP A 479 0.83 -24.50 17.91
CA ASP A 479 0.54 -25.76 17.24
C ASP A 479 -0.95 -25.90 16.90
N ASN A 480 -1.83 -25.46 17.81
CA ASN A 480 -3.27 -25.47 17.58
C ASN A 480 -3.68 -24.51 16.45
N ILE A 481 -3.17 -23.28 16.43
CA ILE A 481 -3.45 -22.33 15.35
C ILE A 481 -2.91 -22.86 14.02
N TYR A 482 -1.73 -23.47 14.01
CA TYR A 482 -1.18 -24.05 12.80
C TYR A 482 -2.05 -25.19 12.25
N THR A 483 -2.49 -26.10 13.12
CA THR A 483 -3.42 -27.18 12.76
C THR A 483 -4.71 -26.62 12.15
N ARG A 484 -5.31 -25.61 12.80
CA ARG A 484 -6.50 -24.93 12.29
C ARG A 484 -6.24 -24.25 10.95
N PHE A 485 -5.05 -23.67 10.75
CA PHE A 485 -4.70 -23.05 9.47
C PHE A 485 -4.71 -24.08 8.35
N LEU A 486 -4.07 -25.24 8.57
CA LEU A 486 -4.05 -26.33 7.59
C LEU A 486 -5.46 -26.82 7.27
N GLU A 487 -6.32 -26.98 8.27
CA GLU A 487 -7.72 -27.38 8.10
C GLU A 487 -8.52 -26.34 7.28
N LEU A 488 -8.37 -25.05 7.58
CA LEU A 488 -9.06 -23.98 6.85
C LEU A 488 -8.67 -23.96 5.37
N VAL A 489 -7.38 -24.05 5.09
CA VAL A 489 -6.88 -24.08 3.71
C VAL A 489 -7.33 -25.36 3.01
N ALA A 490 -7.25 -26.51 3.68
CA ALA A 490 -7.71 -27.79 3.13
C ALA A 490 -9.20 -27.74 2.76
N ASN A 491 -10.04 -27.23 3.66
CA ASN A 491 -11.48 -27.09 3.42
C ASN A 491 -11.79 -26.13 2.28
N GLY A 492 -11.16 -24.95 2.26
CA GLY A 492 -11.41 -23.92 1.25
C GLY A 492 -10.87 -24.29 -0.14
N ARG A 493 -9.81 -25.10 -0.21
CA ARG A 493 -9.14 -25.48 -1.47
C ARG A 493 -9.45 -26.91 -1.93
N GLY A 494 -10.34 -27.63 -1.24
CA GLY A 494 -10.68 -29.01 -1.58
C GLY A 494 -9.50 -29.99 -1.46
N SER A 495 -8.63 -29.78 -0.48
CA SER A 495 -7.40 -30.54 -0.23
C SER A 495 -7.47 -31.26 1.14
N THR A 496 -6.36 -31.87 1.58
CA THR A 496 -6.22 -32.44 2.93
C THR A 496 -5.22 -31.64 3.76
N PRO A 497 -5.33 -31.63 5.11
CA PRO A 497 -4.35 -30.95 5.96
C PRO A 497 -2.91 -31.42 5.74
N ASP A 498 -2.71 -32.70 5.41
CA ASP A 498 -1.39 -33.28 5.12
C ASP A 498 -0.83 -32.77 3.77
N ASP A 499 -1.65 -32.71 2.72
CA ASP A 499 -1.23 -32.15 1.43
C ASP A 499 -0.91 -30.66 1.53
N VAL A 500 -1.73 -29.92 2.28
CA VAL A 500 -1.46 -28.50 2.56
C VAL A 500 -0.18 -28.34 3.36
N HIS A 501 0.11 -29.24 4.32
CA HIS A 501 1.32 -29.19 5.12
C HIS A 501 2.59 -29.16 4.26
N GLU A 502 2.64 -29.96 3.19
CA GLU A 502 3.80 -30.07 2.28
C GLU A 502 4.11 -28.76 1.54
N ILE A 503 3.07 -27.98 1.21
CA ILE A 503 3.20 -26.67 0.55
C ILE A 503 3.14 -25.49 1.52
N ALA A 504 2.91 -25.74 2.80
CA ALA A 504 2.81 -24.74 3.87
C ALA A 504 4.16 -24.53 4.57
N GLN A 505 4.26 -24.89 5.85
CA GLN A 505 5.44 -24.71 6.69
C GLN A 505 5.96 -23.26 6.77
N GLY A 506 5.09 -22.27 6.57
CA GLY A 506 5.42 -20.86 6.54
C GLY A 506 5.99 -20.34 5.23
N ARG A 507 6.04 -21.17 4.17
CA ARG A 507 6.63 -20.84 2.88
C ARG A 507 5.78 -19.85 2.09
N VAL A 508 6.40 -18.86 1.46
CA VAL A 508 5.77 -17.92 0.52
C VAL A 508 5.85 -18.42 -0.92
N TRP A 509 4.88 -18.02 -1.73
CA TRP A 509 4.76 -18.40 -3.13
C TRP A 509 4.43 -17.15 -3.96
N THR A 510 4.95 -17.07 -5.19
CA THR A 510 4.39 -16.12 -6.18
C THR A 510 2.97 -16.53 -6.56
N GLY A 511 2.16 -15.64 -7.13
CA GLY A 511 0.80 -15.94 -7.58
C GLY A 511 0.80 -17.09 -8.59
N ASN A 512 1.77 -17.10 -9.50
CA ASN A 512 1.95 -18.20 -10.45
C ASN A 512 2.22 -19.55 -9.76
N GLN A 513 3.13 -19.59 -8.77
CA GLN A 513 3.39 -20.81 -8.00
C GLN A 513 2.19 -21.22 -7.14
N ALA A 514 1.47 -20.24 -6.58
CA ALA A 514 0.28 -20.48 -5.78
C ALA A 514 -0.84 -21.12 -6.62
N LEU A 515 -0.96 -20.76 -7.90
CA LEU A 515 -1.91 -21.40 -8.82
C LEU A 515 -1.53 -22.86 -9.04
N VAL A 516 -0.25 -23.13 -9.32
CA VAL A 516 0.27 -24.50 -9.51
C VAL A 516 0.05 -25.37 -8.25
N ASN A 517 0.20 -24.77 -7.07
CA ASN A 517 0.01 -25.44 -5.78
C ASN A 517 -1.46 -25.50 -5.32
N GLY A 518 -2.42 -24.98 -6.11
CA GLY A 518 -3.85 -25.00 -5.77
C GLY A 518 -4.26 -24.03 -4.65
N LEU A 519 -3.39 -23.08 -4.28
CA LEU A 519 -3.66 -22.06 -3.26
C LEU A 519 -4.50 -20.90 -3.78
N VAL A 520 -4.48 -20.64 -5.10
CA VAL A 520 -5.38 -19.69 -5.78
C VAL A 520 -6.10 -20.40 -6.92
N ASP A 521 -7.22 -19.83 -7.37
CA ASP A 521 -8.04 -20.41 -8.44
C ASP A 521 -7.55 -19.99 -9.83
N GLU A 522 -7.26 -18.70 -10.00
CA GLU A 522 -6.89 -18.12 -11.30
C GLU A 522 -5.87 -16.99 -11.12
N LEU A 523 -5.14 -16.69 -12.19
CA LEU A 523 -4.38 -15.45 -12.28
C LEU A 523 -5.28 -14.37 -12.87
N GLY A 524 -5.25 -13.17 -12.30
CA GLY A 524 -6.04 -12.05 -12.79
C GLY A 524 -5.96 -10.82 -11.90
N ASP A 525 -6.43 -9.70 -12.45
CA ASP A 525 -6.41 -8.40 -11.81
C ASP A 525 -7.69 -8.10 -11.00
N LEU A 526 -7.89 -6.84 -10.62
CA LEU A 526 -9.08 -6.42 -9.89
C LEU A 526 -10.36 -6.49 -10.75
N ASN A 527 -10.27 -6.17 -12.04
CA ASN A 527 -11.42 -6.18 -12.94
C ASN A 527 -11.88 -7.62 -13.19
N ASP A 528 -10.95 -8.56 -13.37
CA ASP A 528 -11.27 -10.00 -13.48
C ASP A 528 -12.05 -10.49 -12.25
N ALA A 529 -11.63 -10.07 -11.05
CA ALA A 529 -12.32 -10.44 -9.80
C ALA A 529 -13.72 -9.84 -9.71
N ILE A 530 -13.93 -8.62 -10.21
CA ILE A 530 -15.23 -7.96 -10.30
C ILE A 530 -16.15 -8.70 -11.28
N GLU A 531 -15.65 -9.08 -12.45
CA GLU A 531 -16.41 -9.82 -13.46
C GLU A 531 -16.82 -11.21 -12.96
N ILE A 532 -15.93 -11.91 -12.25
CA ILE A 532 -16.25 -13.20 -11.62
C ILE A 532 -17.29 -13.00 -10.51
N ALA A 533 -17.19 -11.94 -9.71
CA ALA A 533 -18.19 -11.62 -8.69
C ALA A 533 -19.57 -11.35 -9.32
N ALA A 534 -19.62 -10.60 -10.42
CA ALA A 534 -20.83 -10.35 -11.20
C ALA A 534 -21.44 -11.65 -11.72
N THR A 535 -20.59 -12.53 -12.29
CA THR A 535 -20.99 -13.83 -12.83
C THR A 535 -21.57 -14.73 -11.74
N LEU A 536 -20.92 -14.83 -10.58
CA LEU A 536 -21.40 -15.62 -9.45
C LEU A 536 -22.73 -15.10 -8.88
N ALA A 537 -22.97 -13.79 -8.97
CA ALA A 537 -24.22 -13.15 -8.58
C ALA A 537 -25.29 -13.12 -9.69
N ASN A 538 -24.98 -13.60 -10.90
CA ASN A 538 -25.82 -13.51 -12.10
C ASN A 538 -26.25 -12.07 -12.42
N LEU A 539 -25.29 -11.15 -12.46
CA LEU A 539 -25.49 -9.74 -12.77
C LEU A 539 -24.98 -9.38 -14.16
N ASP A 540 -25.85 -8.80 -14.98
CA ASP A 540 -25.48 -8.21 -16.28
C ASP A 540 -25.22 -6.68 -16.18
N ASP A 541 -25.83 -6.01 -15.19
CA ASP A 541 -25.66 -4.59 -14.90
C ASP A 541 -25.55 -4.38 -13.38
N TYR A 542 -24.56 -3.60 -12.95
CA TYR A 542 -24.22 -3.39 -11.55
C TYR A 542 -23.42 -2.10 -11.32
N GLN A 543 -23.47 -1.61 -10.08
CA GLN A 543 -22.55 -0.58 -9.59
C GLN A 543 -21.46 -1.19 -8.72
N ILE A 544 -20.26 -0.60 -8.79
CA ILE A 544 -19.23 -0.84 -7.78
C ILE A 544 -19.50 0.07 -6.59
N ASP A 545 -19.72 -0.54 -5.44
CA ASP A 545 -19.81 0.15 -4.16
C ASP A 545 -18.47 0.03 -3.42
N TYR A 546 -17.75 1.14 -3.33
CA TYR A 546 -16.50 1.22 -2.58
C TYR A 546 -16.78 1.28 -1.07
N ARG A 547 -16.99 0.11 -0.46
CA ARG A 547 -17.37 0.00 0.95
C ARG A 547 -16.14 0.20 1.85
N ARG A 548 -16.23 1.22 2.70
CA ARG A 548 -15.18 1.62 3.65
C ARG A 548 -15.78 1.88 5.03
N LYS A 549 -14.93 1.98 6.06
CA LYS A 549 -15.35 2.40 7.39
C LYS A 549 -16.05 3.76 7.30
N LYS A 550 -17.27 3.86 7.83
CA LYS A 550 -18.00 5.13 7.87
C LYS A 550 -17.26 6.13 8.76
N MET A 551 -16.97 7.32 8.21
CA MET A 551 -16.49 8.43 9.01
C MET A 551 -17.54 8.84 10.04
N SER A 552 -17.10 9.23 11.23
CA SER A 552 -17.98 9.86 12.20
C SER A 552 -18.51 11.20 11.67
N PRO A 553 -19.63 11.72 12.20
CA PRO A 553 -20.16 13.02 11.80
C PRO A 553 -19.14 14.16 11.96
N MET A 554 -18.29 14.08 12.99
CA MET A 554 -17.23 15.08 13.21
C MET A 554 -16.12 14.98 12.17
N GLU A 555 -15.65 13.77 11.86
CA GLU A 555 -14.64 13.55 10.80
C GLU A 555 -15.17 14.00 9.43
N THR A 556 -16.44 13.72 9.14
CA THR A 556 -17.10 14.15 7.90
C THR A 556 -17.10 15.68 7.80
N LEU A 557 -17.54 16.37 8.87
CA LEU A 557 -17.55 17.82 8.93
C LEU A 557 -16.15 18.43 8.76
N LEU A 558 -15.14 17.89 9.46
CA LEU A 558 -13.76 18.38 9.36
C LEU A 558 -13.18 18.16 7.95
N THR A 559 -13.49 17.02 7.33
CA THR A 559 -13.05 16.71 5.96
C THR A 559 -13.67 17.65 4.93
N GLU A 560 -14.98 17.91 5.03
CA GLU A 560 -15.69 18.86 4.16
C GLU A 560 -15.14 20.27 4.31
N ILE A 561 -14.91 20.71 5.55
CA ILE A 561 -14.31 22.01 5.84
C ILE A 561 -12.90 22.10 5.24
N ASN A 562 -12.06 21.09 5.45
CA ASN A 562 -10.71 21.06 4.90
C ASN A 562 -10.73 21.13 3.36
N GLY A 563 -11.56 20.29 2.72
CA GLY A 563 -11.71 20.29 1.26
C GLY A 563 -12.12 21.66 0.70
N ASN A 564 -13.08 22.32 1.34
CA ASN A 564 -13.54 23.64 0.92
C ASN A 564 -12.49 24.74 1.16
N VAL A 565 -11.77 24.70 2.28
CA VAL A 565 -10.68 25.64 2.57
C VAL A 565 -9.55 25.48 1.55
N THR A 566 -9.14 24.24 1.26
CA THR A 566 -8.10 23.92 0.26
C THR A 566 -8.52 24.38 -1.13
N LYS A 567 -9.77 24.13 -1.56
CA LYS A 567 -10.31 24.66 -2.83
C LYS A 567 -10.21 26.18 -2.92
N SER A 568 -10.58 26.90 -1.85
CA SER A 568 -10.48 28.36 -1.83
C SER A 568 -9.04 28.88 -1.86
N LEU A 569 -8.13 28.24 -1.13
CA LEU A 569 -6.72 28.60 -1.16
C LEU A 569 -6.12 28.40 -2.56
N ARG A 570 -6.47 27.29 -3.22
CA ARG A 570 -6.10 27.03 -4.62
C ARG A 570 -6.63 28.10 -5.57
N ASN A 571 -7.90 28.48 -5.45
CA ASN A 571 -8.53 29.53 -6.26
C ASN A 571 -7.91 30.93 -6.05
N LEU A 572 -7.27 31.15 -4.90
CA LEU A 572 -6.53 32.38 -4.59
C LEU A 572 -5.05 32.32 -5.04
N GLY A 573 -4.60 31.23 -5.66
CA GLY A 573 -3.22 31.04 -6.10
C GLY A 573 -2.21 30.85 -4.95
N LEU A 574 -2.69 30.50 -3.76
CA LEU A 574 -1.87 30.34 -2.55
C LEU A 574 -1.62 28.85 -2.29
N ASN A 575 -0.71 28.24 -3.05
CA ASN A 575 -0.20 26.89 -2.72
C ASN A 575 1.00 27.02 -1.75
N SER A 576 0.84 26.53 -0.51
CA SER A 576 1.90 26.56 0.50
C SER A 576 2.85 25.37 0.37
N ASN A 577 3.89 25.54 -0.44
CA ASN A 577 5.07 24.66 -0.41
C ASN A 577 5.94 24.97 0.81
N VAL A 578 5.60 24.44 1.98
CA VAL A 578 6.47 24.49 3.17
C VAL A 578 6.77 23.07 3.63
N LYS A 579 7.92 22.54 3.21
CA LYS A 579 8.42 21.25 3.66
C LYS A 579 9.12 21.40 5.02
N THR A 580 8.48 20.95 6.09
CA THR A 580 9.14 20.75 7.40
C THR A 580 9.11 19.27 7.77
N GLY A 581 10.17 18.55 7.43
CA GLY A 581 10.28 17.12 7.77
C GLY A 581 11.72 16.62 7.73
N ILE A 582 11.98 15.58 8.51
CA ILE A 582 13.22 14.79 8.45
C ILE A 582 13.37 14.26 7.00
N PRO A 583 14.57 14.29 6.39
CA PRO A 583 14.75 13.77 5.04
C PRO A 583 14.21 12.35 4.90
N GLN A 584 13.38 12.10 3.88
CA GLN A 584 12.76 10.79 3.64
C GLN A 584 13.79 9.65 3.56
N SER A 585 15.01 9.93 3.09
CA SER A 585 16.12 8.97 3.07
C SER A 585 16.49 8.48 4.47
N LEU A 586 16.47 9.37 5.47
CA LEU A 586 16.75 9.04 6.87
C LEU A 586 15.62 8.22 7.48
N GLN A 587 14.37 8.55 7.17
CA GLN A 587 13.19 7.79 7.61
C GLN A 587 13.20 6.37 7.02
N ARG A 588 13.49 6.22 5.73
CA ARG A 588 13.65 4.90 5.08
C ARG A 588 14.76 4.09 5.73
N TYR A 589 15.90 4.71 6.00
CA TYR A 589 17.04 4.03 6.61
C TYR A 589 16.73 3.59 8.05
N ALA A 590 16.07 4.45 8.83
CA ALA A 590 15.60 4.11 10.17
C ALA A 590 14.57 2.97 10.15
N LYS A 591 13.58 3.02 9.25
CA LYS A 591 12.60 1.94 9.07
C LYS A 591 13.25 0.62 8.64
N LYS A 592 14.29 0.65 7.80
CA LYS A 592 15.04 -0.56 7.41
C LYS A 592 15.86 -1.15 8.56
N ILE A 593 16.48 -0.31 9.39
CA ILE A 593 17.30 -0.77 10.52
C ILE A 593 16.43 -1.29 11.66
N PHE A 594 15.38 -0.55 12.01
CA PHE A 594 14.54 -0.83 13.18
C PHE A 594 13.21 -1.49 12.83
N GLY A 595 12.91 -1.75 11.56
CA GLY A 595 11.64 -2.31 11.06
C GLY A 595 11.15 -3.52 11.84
N PRO A 596 11.98 -4.56 12.05
CA PRO A 596 11.58 -5.74 12.82
C PRO A 596 11.27 -5.44 14.30
N LEU A 597 11.88 -4.39 14.88
CA LEU A 597 11.60 -3.94 16.24
C LEU A 597 10.32 -3.08 16.31
N ILE A 598 10.10 -2.22 15.30
CA ILE A 598 8.89 -1.40 15.14
C ILE A 598 7.66 -2.29 14.87
N MET A 599 7.85 -3.40 14.16
CA MET A 599 6.81 -4.39 13.93
C MET A 599 6.26 -4.93 15.26
N ILE A 600 7.14 -5.36 16.18
CA ILE A 600 6.73 -5.89 17.50
C ILE A 600 5.96 -4.83 18.32
N ASP A 601 6.32 -3.55 18.22
CA ASP A 601 5.65 -2.45 18.92
C ASP A 601 4.20 -2.22 18.44
N ASN A 602 3.93 -2.53 17.17
CA ASN A 602 2.61 -2.39 16.56
C ASN A 602 1.75 -3.66 16.63
N LEU A 603 2.28 -4.77 17.13
CA LEU A 603 1.56 -6.04 17.21
C LEU A 603 0.78 -6.14 18.53
N ASN A 604 -0.55 -6.31 18.45
CA ASN A 604 -1.44 -6.19 19.62
C ASN A 604 -2.27 -7.43 19.98
N ASP A 605 -2.02 -8.60 19.37
CA ASP A 605 -2.70 -9.84 19.75
C ASP A 605 -2.50 -10.15 21.25
N PRO A 606 -3.54 -10.24 22.08
CA PRO A 606 -3.43 -10.38 23.53
C PRO A 606 -2.85 -11.73 23.94
N ARG A 607 -2.80 -12.70 23.03
CA ARG A 607 -2.17 -14.02 23.23
C ARG A 607 -0.75 -14.08 22.66
N GLY A 608 -0.29 -13.02 21.98
CA GLY A 608 1.03 -12.92 21.36
C GLY A 608 1.22 -13.89 20.18
N LEU A 609 0.13 -14.26 19.49
CA LEU A 609 0.13 -15.23 18.40
C LEU A 609 -0.08 -14.53 17.06
N TYR A 610 0.89 -14.65 16.15
CA TYR A 610 0.89 -13.89 14.90
C TYR A 610 1.06 -14.78 13.67
N LEU A 611 0.34 -14.36 12.64
CA LEU A 611 0.34 -14.83 11.27
C LEU A 611 0.88 -13.71 10.38
N TYR A 612 2.19 -13.42 10.42
CA TYR A 612 2.79 -12.34 9.62
C TYR A 612 3.91 -12.81 8.69
N CYS A 613 3.93 -12.28 7.46
CA CYS A 613 5.02 -12.30 6.48
C CYS A 613 5.63 -10.89 6.42
N GLU A 614 6.83 -10.73 7.00
CA GLU A 614 7.56 -9.44 6.95
C GLU A 614 8.27 -9.23 5.61
N ASP A 615 8.61 -10.32 4.93
CA ASP A 615 9.58 -10.30 3.82
C ASP A 615 9.08 -10.94 2.55
N CYS A 616 7.79 -10.77 2.32
CA CYS A 616 7.24 -10.83 0.99
C CYS A 616 7.87 -9.62 0.25
N PRO A 617 8.87 -9.81 -0.65
CA PRO A 617 9.65 -8.72 -1.22
C PRO A 617 8.72 -7.68 -1.87
N LEU A 618 8.70 -6.47 -1.30
CA LEU A 618 8.02 -5.30 -1.85
C LEU A 618 8.90 -4.61 -2.89
#